data_AF-A0A960K6Z7-F1
#
_entry.id   AF-A0A960K6Z7-F1
#
_cell.length_a   1.000
_cell.length_b   1.000
_cell.length_c   1.000
_cell.angle_alpha   90.00
_cell.angle_beta   90.00
_cell.angle_gamma   90.00
#
_symmetry.space_group_name_H-M   'P 1'
#
loop_
_entity.id
_entity.type
_entity.pdbx_description
1 polymer ?
#
loop_
_entity_poly.entity_id
_entity_poly.type
_entity_poly.pdbx_seq_one_letter_code
_entity_poly.pdbx_strand_id
1 'polypeptide(L)'
;MTHLRAFQRVLVAGFLIWLGIALAVETAARRREAGSPRPFVLGPRRWDLGQPYLEEVRSFALQVAERIPDGETVGLLANPRIGPGQRNMLRMWLAYLLPRQHVRLLPQFPSETVKVLQQAEAGSYVLAYRTRPARIPKLEAVFEGPLGGLYRVAP
;
A
#
# COMPACT_ATOMS: atom_id res chain seq x y z
N MET A 1 41.96 9.04 -40.84
CA MET A 1 41.56 8.64 -39.46
C MET A 1 41.05 9.82 -38.58
N THR A 2 41.14 11.08 -39.03
CA THR A 2 40.78 12.29 -38.24
C THR A 2 39.27 12.62 -38.23
N HIS A 3 38.53 12.34 -39.30
CA HIS A 3 37.10 12.67 -39.41
C HIS A 3 36.18 11.85 -38.49
N LEU A 4 36.56 10.60 -38.18
CA LEU A 4 35.77 9.70 -37.32
C LEU A 4 35.72 10.20 -35.86
N ARG A 5 36.82 10.75 -35.35
CA ARG A 5 36.90 11.31 -34.00
C ARG A 5 36.11 12.62 -33.86
N ALA A 6 36.06 13.43 -34.92
CA ALA A 6 35.26 14.65 -34.94
C ALA A 6 33.75 14.33 -34.90
N PHE A 7 33.31 13.35 -35.70
CA PHE A 7 31.92 12.90 -35.70
C PHE A 7 31.47 12.31 -34.35
N GLN A 8 32.33 11.50 -33.73
CA GLN A 8 32.06 10.93 -32.41
C GLN A 8 31.93 12.01 -31.32
N ARG A 9 32.74 13.07 -31.37
CA ARG A 9 32.64 14.20 -30.43
C ARG A 9 31.34 14.98 -30.58
N VAL A 10 30.87 15.18 -31.81
CA VAL A 10 29.58 15.84 -32.08
C VAL A 10 28.42 15.02 -31.54
N LEU A 11 28.45 13.69 -31.72
CA LEU A 11 27.43 12.78 -31.17
C LEU A 11 27.42 12.78 -29.64
N VAL A 12 28.60 12.74 -29.00
CA VAL A 12 28.71 12.80 -27.54
C VAL A 12 28.20 14.15 -27.01
N ALA A 13 28.59 15.26 -27.63
CA ALA A 13 28.12 16.59 -27.24
C ALA A 13 26.58 16.72 -27.41
N GLY A 14 26.04 16.23 -28.52
CA GLY A 14 24.59 16.21 -28.77
C GLY A 14 23.84 15.36 -27.74
N PHE A 15 24.37 14.19 -27.38
CA PHE A 15 23.80 13.32 -26.36
C PHE A 15 23.80 13.99 -24.98
N LEU A 16 24.90 14.65 -24.58
CA LEU A 16 24.98 15.34 -23.29
C LEU A 16 24.03 16.54 -23.21
N ILE A 17 23.86 17.28 -24.30
CA ILE A 17 22.90 18.39 -24.37
C ILE A 17 21.47 17.85 -24.26
N TRP A 18 21.14 16.79 -25.01
CA TRP A 18 19.83 16.15 -24.93
C TRP A 18 19.52 15.62 -23.53
N LEU A 19 20.51 14.97 -22.89
CA LEU A 19 20.39 14.46 -21.53
C LEU A 19 20.17 15.61 -20.52
N GLY A 20 20.90 16.71 -20.64
CA GLY A 20 20.72 17.90 -19.82
C GLY A 20 19.32 18.52 -19.96
N ILE A 21 18.79 18.59 -21.18
CA ILE A 21 17.43 19.08 -21.45
C ILE A 21 16.38 18.13 -20.84
N ALA A 22 16.54 16.81 -21.00
CA ALA A 22 15.64 15.82 -20.42
C ALA A 22 15.59 15.93 -18.88
N LEU A 23 16.75 16.05 -18.23
CA LEU A 23 16.85 16.26 -16.78
C LEU A 23 16.23 17.57 -16.32
N ALA A 24 16.42 18.66 -17.07
CA ALA A 24 15.82 19.97 -16.76
C ALA A 24 14.30 19.95 -16.90
N VAL A 25 13.77 19.30 -17.94
CA VAL A 25 12.32 19.12 -18.15
C VAL A 25 11.73 18.27 -17.03
N GLU A 26 12.40 17.18 -16.66
CA GLU A 26 11.92 16.30 -15.60
C GLU A 26 11.94 16.97 -14.23
N THR A 27 12.99 17.74 -13.91
CA THR A 27 13.05 18.52 -12.66
C THR A 27 12.02 19.65 -12.63
N ALA A 28 11.76 20.33 -13.76
CA ALA A 28 10.71 21.34 -13.87
C ALA A 28 9.30 20.74 -13.71
N ALA A 29 9.05 19.57 -14.30
CA ALA A 29 7.79 18.83 -14.12
C ALA A 29 7.58 18.43 -12.66
N ARG A 30 8.62 17.90 -11.99
CA ARG A 30 8.58 17.56 -10.56
C ARG A 30 8.30 18.78 -9.66
N ARG A 31 8.87 19.95 -9.97
CA ARG A 31 8.59 21.19 -9.22
C ARG A 31 7.18 21.73 -9.43
N ARG A 32 6.62 21.58 -10.64
CA ARG A 32 5.21 21.95 -10.92
C ARG A 32 4.21 21.03 -10.23
N GLU A 33 4.54 19.76 -10.06
CA GLU A 33 3.71 18.80 -9.31
C GLU A 33 3.71 19.07 -7.80
N ALA A 34 4.76 19.69 -7.25
CA ALA A 34 4.83 20.04 -5.82
C ALA A 34 3.89 21.19 -5.41
N GLY A 35 3.38 21.97 -6.37
CA GLY A 35 2.50 23.13 -6.12
C GLY A 35 1.03 22.93 -6.48
N SER A 36 0.62 21.74 -6.93
CA SER A 36 -0.73 21.48 -7.42
C SER A 36 -1.49 20.55 -6.47
N PRO A 37 -2.64 20.96 -5.89
CA PRO A 37 -3.52 20.04 -5.19
C PRO A 37 -4.27 19.20 -6.23
N ARG A 38 -3.62 18.16 -6.75
CA ARG A 38 -4.26 17.18 -7.61
C ARG A 38 -4.83 16.02 -6.78
N PRO A 39 -5.96 15.44 -7.23
CA PRO A 39 -6.61 14.35 -6.53
C PRO A 39 -5.64 13.19 -6.37
N PHE A 40 -5.60 12.65 -5.16
CA PHE A 40 -4.71 11.60 -4.68
C PHE A 40 -4.94 10.29 -5.47
N VAL A 41 -4.45 10.22 -6.71
CA VAL A 41 -4.28 8.95 -7.43
C VAL A 41 -2.82 8.55 -7.27
N LEU A 42 -2.51 8.01 -6.08
CA LEU A 42 -1.23 7.37 -5.81
C LEU A 42 -1.14 6.07 -6.62
N GLY A 43 -0.67 6.18 -7.86
CA GLY A 43 -0.19 5.01 -8.59
C GLY A 43 1.11 4.46 -7.96
N PRO A 44 1.43 3.17 -8.16
CA PRO A 44 2.62 2.52 -7.61
C PRO A 44 3.99 3.16 -7.94
N ARG A 45 4.04 4.14 -8.85
CA ARG A 45 5.27 4.75 -9.34
C ARG A 45 5.97 5.70 -8.36
N ARG A 46 5.29 6.17 -7.30
CA ARG A 46 5.91 6.96 -6.21
C ARG A 46 6.18 6.13 -4.95
N TRP A 47 6.02 4.81 -5.04
CA TRP A 47 6.22 3.90 -3.92
C TRP A 47 7.70 3.56 -3.83
N ASP A 48 8.41 4.24 -2.94
CA ASP A 48 9.84 4.03 -2.69
C ASP A 48 10.03 2.62 -2.10
N LEU A 49 10.38 1.67 -2.96
CA LEU A 49 10.65 0.28 -2.58
C LEU A 49 11.86 0.27 -1.64
N GLY A 50 11.69 -0.23 -0.41
CA GLY A 50 12.74 -0.28 0.61
C GLY A 50 12.49 0.59 1.85
N GLN A 51 11.35 1.30 1.96
CA GLN A 51 10.99 1.92 3.24
C GLN A 51 10.68 0.84 4.30
N PRO A 52 11.18 0.98 5.54
CA PRO A 52 10.94 0.01 6.61
C PRO A 52 9.45 -0.30 6.82
N TYR A 53 8.59 0.72 6.68
CA TYR A 53 7.15 0.56 6.78
C TYR A 53 6.56 -0.39 5.73
N LEU A 54 7.07 -0.39 4.50
CA LEU A 54 6.58 -1.28 3.44
C LEU A 54 7.05 -2.71 3.64
N GLU A 55 8.29 -2.91 4.10
CA GLU A 55 8.78 -4.24 4.45
C GLU A 55 7.99 -4.84 5.62
N GLU A 56 7.58 -4.03 6.59
CA GLU A 56 6.67 -4.46 7.65
C GLU A 56 5.31 -4.89 7.11
N VAL A 57 4.67 -4.07 6.27
CA VAL A 57 3.38 -4.39 5.66
C VAL A 57 3.48 -5.63 4.78
N ARG A 58 4.58 -5.79 4.04
CA ARG A 58 4.87 -6.95 3.20
C ARG A 58 5.05 -8.21 4.05
N SER A 59 5.87 -8.14 5.08
CA SER A 59 6.09 -9.25 6.01
C SER A 59 4.78 -9.68 6.68
N PHE A 60 3.97 -8.72 7.12
CA PHE A 60 2.66 -8.99 7.69
C PHE A 60 1.70 -9.62 6.68
N ALA A 61 1.62 -9.08 5.46
CA ALA A 61 0.77 -9.60 4.39
C ALA A 61 1.14 -11.05 4.04
N LEU A 62 2.42 -11.36 3.89
CA LEU A 62 2.90 -12.71 3.60
C LEU A 62 2.53 -13.70 4.71
N GLN A 63 2.60 -13.28 5.98
CA GLN A 63 2.20 -14.11 7.11
C GLN A 63 0.70 -14.41 7.10
N VAL A 64 -0.16 -13.54 6.59
CA VAL A 64 -1.61 -13.77 6.59
C VAL A 64 -2.13 -14.35 5.27
N ALA A 65 -1.43 -14.16 4.16
CA ALA A 65 -1.88 -14.56 2.82
C ALA A 65 -2.23 -16.05 2.73
N GLU A 66 -1.38 -16.92 3.28
CA GLU A 66 -1.58 -18.37 3.24
C GLU A 66 -2.71 -18.86 4.17
N ARG A 67 -3.22 -17.98 5.04
CA ARG A 67 -4.23 -18.32 6.07
C ARG A 67 -5.64 -17.87 5.67
N ILE A 68 -5.76 -17.13 4.57
CA ILE A 68 -7.03 -16.63 4.05
C ILE A 68 -7.35 -17.38 2.75
N PRO A 69 -8.49 -18.07 2.65
CA PRO A 69 -8.91 -18.71 1.41
C PRO A 69 -8.99 -17.73 0.23
N ASP A 70 -8.77 -18.24 -0.98
CA ASP A 70 -8.86 -17.45 -2.21
C ASP A 70 -10.30 -16.98 -2.43
N GLY A 71 -10.48 -15.73 -2.87
CA GLY A 71 -11.78 -15.10 -3.14
C GLY A 71 -12.45 -14.44 -1.92
N GLU A 72 -11.90 -14.62 -0.72
CA GLU A 72 -12.50 -14.10 0.50
C GLU A 72 -12.36 -12.58 0.66
N THR A 73 -13.35 -11.99 1.34
CA THR A 73 -13.31 -10.57 1.72
C THR A 73 -12.61 -10.41 3.06
N VAL A 74 -11.63 -9.48 3.09
CA VAL A 74 -10.84 -9.19 4.28
C VAL A 74 -11.10 -7.75 4.73
N GLY A 75 -11.67 -7.59 5.92
CA GLY A 75 -11.86 -6.31 6.57
C GLY A 75 -10.57 -5.82 7.24
N LEU A 76 -10.00 -4.73 6.75
CA LEU A 76 -8.83 -4.07 7.34
C LEU A 76 -9.25 -3.14 8.49
N LEU A 77 -8.90 -3.55 9.71
CA LEU A 77 -8.91 -2.71 10.90
C LEU A 77 -7.50 -2.15 11.12
N ALA A 78 -7.33 -0.85 10.92
CA ALA A 78 -6.05 -0.18 11.16
C ALA A 78 -6.08 0.58 12.49
N ASN A 79 -4.91 0.80 13.10
CA ASN A 79 -4.78 1.66 14.27
C ASN A 79 -5.43 3.05 14.03
N PRO A 80 -6.28 3.55 14.93
CA PRO A 80 -7.00 4.82 14.75
C PRO A 80 -6.07 6.04 14.70
N ARG A 81 -4.83 5.93 15.19
CA ARG A 81 -3.81 6.99 15.09
C ARG A 81 -3.23 7.13 13.68
N ILE A 82 -3.47 6.16 12.80
CA ILE A 82 -3.05 6.23 11.40
C ILE A 82 -4.03 7.12 10.65
N GLY A 83 -3.53 8.22 10.08
CA GLY A 83 -4.33 9.18 9.33
C GLY A 83 -5.01 8.56 8.09
N PRO A 84 -6.09 9.16 7.57
CA PRO A 84 -6.89 8.60 6.48
C PRO A 84 -6.08 8.31 5.20
N GLY A 85 -5.11 9.17 4.86
CA GLY A 85 -4.22 8.94 3.71
C GLY A 85 -3.34 7.69 3.86
N GLN A 86 -2.76 7.48 5.04
CA GLN A 86 -1.94 6.30 5.33
C GLN A 86 -2.77 5.02 5.36
N ARG A 87 -4.03 5.08 5.84
CA ARG A 87 -4.95 3.93 5.80
C ARG A 87 -5.31 3.51 4.37
N ASN A 88 -5.57 4.48 3.51
CA ASN A 88 -5.80 4.20 2.10
C ASN A 88 -4.57 3.59 1.44
N MET A 89 -3.37 4.11 1.75
CA MET A 89 -2.13 3.55 1.27
C MET A 89 -1.93 2.11 1.77
N LEU A 90 -2.15 1.85 3.07
CA LEU A 90 -2.10 0.50 3.65
C LEU A 90 -3.09 -0.45 2.96
N ARG A 91 -4.33 -0.02 2.72
CA ARG A 91 -5.32 -0.82 1.97
C ARG A 91 -4.80 -1.15 0.58
N MET A 92 -4.25 -0.17 -0.15
CA MET A 92 -3.71 -0.40 -1.49
C MET A 92 -2.54 -1.38 -1.49
N TRP A 93 -1.63 -1.27 -0.52
CA TRP A 93 -0.52 -2.22 -0.37
C TRP A 93 -1.00 -3.63 -0.07
N LEU A 94 -1.95 -3.77 0.85
CA LEU A 94 -2.52 -5.07 1.17
C LEU A 94 -3.29 -5.64 -0.02
N ALA A 95 -4.03 -4.83 -0.79
CA ALA A 95 -4.69 -5.29 -2.00
C ALA A 95 -3.70 -5.73 -3.09
N TYR A 96 -2.54 -5.07 -3.18
CA TYR A 96 -1.47 -5.48 -4.11
C TYR A 96 -0.79 -6.79 -3.66
N LEU A 97 -0.56 -6.95 -2.34
CA LEU A 97 0.14 -8.10 -1.76
C LEU A 97 -0.76 -9.32 -1.54
N LEU A 98 -2.07 -9.12 -1.46
CA LEU A 98 -3.11 -10.14 -1.30
C LEU A 98 -4.03 -10.12 -2.54
N PRO A 99 -3.49 -10.39 -3.75
CA PRO A 99 -4.22 -10.17 -5.00
C PRO A 99 -5.41 -11.12 -5.18
N ARG A 100 -5.48 -12.19 -4.39
CA ARG A 100 -6.56 -13.18 -4.41
C ARG A 100 -7.67 -12.88 -3.41
N GLN A 101 -7.49 -11.86 -2.56
CA GLN A 101 -8.42 -11.47 -1.52
C GLN A 101 -8.98 -10.07 -1.77
N HIS A 102 -10.21 -9.82 -1.34
CA HIS A 102 -10.84 -8.52 -1.45
C HIS A 102 -10.66 -7.70 -0.17
N VAL A 103 -9.64 -6.83 -0.15
CA VAL A 103 -9.34 -5.98 1.01
C VAL A 103 -10.27 -4.76 1.08
N ARG A 104 -11.09 -4.67 2.13
CA ARG A 104 -11.99 -3.53 2.41
C ARG A 104 -11.57 -2.82 3.69
N LEU A 105 -11.65 -1.49 3.74
CA LEU A 105 -11.40 -0.76 4.98
C LEU A 105 -12.61 -0.88 5.90
N LEU A 106 -12.38 -1.27 7.15
CA LEU A 106 -13.39 -1.17 8.19
C LEU A 106 -13.48 0.26 8.74
N PRO A 107 -14.61 0.66 9.34
CA PRO A 107 -14.73 1.95 10.02
C PRO A 107 -13.66 2.14 11.11
N GLN A 108 -13.36 3.39 11.48
CA GLN A 108 -12.42 3.67 12.57
C GLN A 108 -13.09 3.56 13.94
N PHE A 109 -14.37 3.92 14.02
CA PHE A 109 -15.09 3.91 15.27
C PHE A 109 -15.37 2.46 15.66
N PRO A 110 -15.00 2.04 16.88
CA PRO A 110 -15.27 0.69 17.35
C PRO A 110 -16.75 0.32 17.26
N SER A 111 -17.65 1.26 17.55
CA SER A 111 -19.10 1.06 17.46
C SER A 111 -19.58 0.76 16.04
N GLU A 112 -19.05 1.46 15.03
CA GLU A 112 -19.37 1.20 13.62
C GLU A 112 -18.72 -0.07 13.11
N THR A 113 -17.49 -0.35 13.55
CA THR A 113 -16.77 -1.59 13.22
C THR A 113 -17.55 -2.80 13.71
N VAL A 114 -18.04 -2.76 14.96
CA VAL A 114 -18.86 -3.83 15.53
C VAL A 114 -20.13 -4.02 14.72
N LYS A 115 -20.81 -2.94 14.30
CA LYS A 115 -22.01 -3.04 13.44
C LYS A 115 -21.69 -3.71 12.09
N VAL A 116 -20.61 -3.31 11.43
CA VAL A 116 -20.18 -3.90 10.16
C VAL A 116 -19.83 -5.38 10.33
N LEU A 117 -19.15 -5.74 11.42
CA LEU A 117 -18.77 -7.13 11.68
C LEU A 117 -19.95 -8.01 12.13
N GLN A 118 -20.95 -7.44 12.80
CA GLN A 118 -22.21 -8.13 13.09
C GLN A 118 -23.05 -8.40 11.83
N GLN A 119 -22.88 -7.57 10.81
CA GLN A 119 -23.52 -7.73 9.49
C GLN A 119 -22.67 -8.52 8.50
N ALA A 120 -21.40 -8.79 8.83
CA ALA A 120 -20.51 -9.56 7.99
C ALA A 120 -20.95 -11.03 8.00
N GLU A 121 -20.80 -11.70 6.85
CA GLU A 121 -21.10 -13.13 6.75
C GLU A 121 -20.15 -13.92 7.67
N ALA A 122 -20.72 -14.90 8.37
CA ALA A 122 -19.94 -15.83 9.19
C ALA A 122 -18.83 -16.45 8.34
N GLY A 123 -17.60 -16.44 8.87
CA GLY A 123 -16.42 -16.87 8.12
C GLY A 123 -15.63 -15.76 7.44
N SER A 124 -16.13 -14.52 7.40
CA SER A 124 -15.37 -13.35 6.93
C SER A 124 -14.09 -13.15 7.75
N TYR A 125 -13.05 -12.60 7.11
CA TYR A 125 -11.76 -12.36 7.76
C TYR A 125 -11.57 -10.89 8.12
N VAL A 126 -10.92 -10.64 9.25
CA VAL A 126 -10.55 -9.30 9.74
C VAL A 126 -9.05 -9.25 9.93
N LEU A 127 -8.42 -8.34 9.19
CA LEU A 127 -7.00 -8.04 9.32
C LEU A 127 -6.81 -6.83 10.24
N ALA A 128 -6.28 -7.05 11.43
CA ALA A 128 -5.97 -6.00 12.38
C ALA A 128 -4.49 -5.60 12.23
N TYR A 129 -4.18 -4.43 11.67
CA TYR A 129 -2.82 -3.92 11.53
C TYR A 129 -2.48 -2.88 12.61
N ARG A 130 -1.41 -3.14 13.36
CA ARG A 130 -0.91 -2.39 14.52
C ARG A 130 -2.00 -2.07 15.54
N THR A 131 -2.97 -2.97 15.67
CA THR A 131 -4.13 -2.87 16.55
C THR A 131 -4.58 -4.25 16.99
N ARG A 132 -5.29 -4.34 18.12
CA ARG A 132 -5.89 -5.59 18.63
C ARG A 132 -7.38 -5.39 18.86
N PRO A 133 -8.25 -6.23 18.29
CA PRO A 133 -9.70 -6.11 18.43
C PRO A 133 -10.21 -6.72 19.75
N ALA A 134 -9.56 -6.42 20.88
CA ALA A 134 -9.87 -7.02 22.20
C ALA A 134 -11.30 -6.72 22.74
N ARG A 135 -12.11 -5.95 22.01
CA ARG A 135 -13.47 -5.56 22.39
C ARG A 135 -14.52 -5.88 21.32
N ILE A 136 -14.17 -6.62 20.26
CA ILE A 136 -15.12 -6.98 19.22
C ILE A 136 -15.61 -8.41 19.51
N PRO A 137 -16.88 -8.59 19.92
CA PRO A 137 -17.44 -9.92 20.13
C PRO A 137 -17.48 -10.70 18.80
N LYS A 138 -17.36 -12.03 18.87
CA LYS A 138 -17.38 -12.96 17.72
C LYS A 138 -16.16 -12.90 16.78
N LEU A 139 -15.00 -12.44 17.24
CA LEU A 139 -13.74 -12.61 16.48
C LEU A 139 -12.88 -13.71 17.11
N GLU A 140 -12.57 -14.72 16.32
CA GLU A 140 -11.64 -15.78 16.66
C GLU A 140 -10.27 -15.49 16.05
N ALA A 141 -9.21 -15.55 16.86
CA ALA A 141 -7.86 -15.33 16.37
C ALA A 141 -7.40 -16.52 15.51
N VAL A 142 -7.09 -16.26 14.24
CA VAL A 142 -6.46 -17.23 13.32
C VAL A 142 -4.94 -17.10 13.40
N PHE A 143 -4.45 -15.88 13.59
CA PHE A 143 -3.03 -15.59 13.74
C PHE A 143 -2.83 -14.30 14.54
N GLU A 144 -1.85 -14.29 15.44
CA GLU A 144 -1.38 -13.08 16.12
C GLU A 144 0.14 -12.97 15.98
N GLY A 145 0.58 -11.79 15.56
CA GLY A 145 1.98 -11.45 15.36
C GLY A 145 2.33 -10.08 15.97
N PRO A 146 3.59 -9.67 15.85
CA PRO A 146 4.08 -8.42 16.45
C PRO A 146 3.43 -7.18 15.83
N LEU A 147 3.02 -7.25 14.57
CA LEU A 147 2.40 -6.15 13.84
C LEU A 147 0.87 -6.17 13.89
N GLY A 148 0.23 -7.14 14.56
CA GLY A 148 -1.22 -7.27 14.59
C GLY A 148 -1.69 -8.72 14.41
N GLY A 149 -2.88 -8.93 13.86
CA GLY A 149 -3.43 -10.28 13.75
C GLY A 149 -4.45 -10.45 12.63
N LEU A 150 -4.71 -11.71 12.30
CA LEU A 150 -5.79 -12.16 11.45
C LEU A 150 -6.85 -12.81 12.34
N TYR A 151 -8.08 -12.37 12.18
CA TYR A 151 -9.23 -12.87 12.93
C TYR A 151 -10.30 -13.35 11.97
N ARG A 152 -11.08 -14.34 12.37
CA ARG A 152 -12.24 -14.84 11.64
C ARG A 152 -13.51 -14.47 12.40
N VAL A 153 -14.55 -14.05 11.69
CA VAL A 153 -15.87 -13.82 12.27
C VAL A 153 -16.48 -15.18 12.60
N ALA A 154 -16.66 -15.44 13.89
CA ALA A 154 -17.31 -16.64 14.41
C ALA A 154 -18.78 -16.68 13.95
N PRO A 155 -19.33 -17.89 13.72
CA PRO A 155 -20.74 -18.07 13.40
C PRO A 155 -21.70 -17.47 14.46
#